data_AF-A0A7V3MWZ6-F1
#
_entry.id   AF-A0A7V3MWZ6-F1
#
_cell.length_a   1.000
_cell.length_b   1.000
_cell.length_c   1.000
_cell.angle_alpha   90.00
_cell.angle_beta   90.00
_cell.angle_gamma   90.00
#
_symmetry.space_group_name_H-M   'P 1'
#
loop_
_entity.id
_entity.type
_entity.pdbx_description
1 polymer ?
#
loop_
_entity_poly.entity_id
_entity_poly.type
_entity_poly.pdbx_seq_one_letter_code
_entity_poly.pdbx_strand_id
1 'polypeptide(L)'
;MKYAIIDLETTGGKPADEAITEIAIYIFDGNEIIDHFSSLVNPERPIHWYVQKLTGINNKMLRRAPKFYEIAKRVVEMTEDTIIVAHNAAFDYRVLKKEFDRLGYPFERPSLCTVKLSKEIFPNKESYSLGKLCKELHIPITDRHRATGDALATVELFKMILNKQRNLLDRIEMPGIKPVKKIRKDIVQTINDLPPKKGVVYFYNKYDQLIGIQAARNIKKKVNNIYIKDNPKALDLQRQINTIDYEIIQGNLISKVIAWHYRFKENPVFTPCTKRRLNFEDHQFSNNSMILVDKGHHTGEKSLIYIENQKVIGYGFFELEWQNEAIDVIKNRLTPIDDHPSIRKIIQDYLDKYRLEKIIRIDQ
;
A
#
# COMPACT_ATOMS: atom_id res chain seq x y z
N MET A 1 4.30 14.70 -17.03
CA MET A 1 3.55 13.89 -16.03
C MET A 1 2.10 13.93 -16.47
N LYS A 2 1.44 12.78 -16.62
CA LYS A 2 0.05 12.74 -17.13
C LYS A 2 -0.93 12.66 -15.97
N TYR A 3 -2.07 13.31 -16.14
CA TYR A 3 -3.16 13.35 -15.18
C TYR A 3 -4.40 12.73 -15.82
N ALA A 4 -5.06 11.80 -15.14
CA ALA A 4 -6.36 11.30 -15.53
C ALA A 4 -7.42 12.03 -14.72
N ILE A 5 -8.08 13.02 -15.32
CA ILE A 5 -9.18 13.74 -14.69
C ILE A 5 -10.42 12.86 -14.79
N ILE A 6 -10.96 12.45 -13.65
CA ILE A 6 -12.08 11.52 -13.56
C ILE A 6 -13.25 12.20 -12.85
N ASP A 7 -14.44 11.94 -13.38
CA ASP A 7 -15.71 12.23 -12.71
C ASP A 7 -16.66 11.02 -12.90
N LEU A 8 -17.41 10.69 -11.85
CA LEU A 8 -18.35 9.57 -11.84
C LEU A 8 -19.74 10.02 -11.40
N GLU A 9 -20.76 9.59 -12.15
CA GLU A 9 -22.12 9.55 -11.64
C GLU A 9 -22.40 8.16 -11.04
N THR A 10 -23.18 8.12 -9.96
CA THR A 10 -23.48 6.88 -9.25
C THR A 10 -24.98 6.63 -9.12
N THR A 11 -25.35 5.45 -8.64
CA THR A 11 -26.75 5.14 -8.31
C THR A 11 -27.29 5.92 -7.10
N GLY A 12 -26.41 6.55 -6.32
CA GLY A 12 -26.68 7.05 -4.97
C GLY A 12 -26.92 5.93 -3.94
N GLY A 13 -27.30 6.32 -2.72
CA GLY A 13 -27.63 5.41 -1.62
C GLY A 13 -26.50 5.19 -0.61
N LYS A 14 -26.49 4.04 0.06
CA LYS A 14 -25.45 3.70 1.05
C LYS A 14 -24.12 3.40 0.33
N PRO A 15 -22.95 3.79 0.88
CA PRO A 15 -21.65 3.50 0.25
C PRO A 15 -21.41 2.02 -0.09
N ALA A 16 -21.96 1.10 0.72
CA ALA A 16 -21.87 -0.35 0.48
C ALA A 16 -22.61 -0.82 -0.79
N ASP A 17 -23.63 -0.08 -1.24
CA ASP A 17 -24.51 -0.46 -2.35
C ASP A 17 -24.37 0.45 -3.58
N GLU A 18 -23.54 1.49 -3.49
CA GLU A 18 -23.25 2.40 -4.59
C GLU A 18 -22.57 1.69 -5.79
N ALA A 19 -22.95 2.08 -7.00
CA ALA A 19 -22.38 1.60 -8.27
C ALA A 19 -22.34 2.73 -9.31
N ILE A 20 -21.44 2.61 -10.30
CA ILE A 20 -21.24 3.63 -11.35
C ILE A 20 -22.39 3.60 -12.36
N THR A 21 -22.92 4.77 -12.72
CA THR A 21 -23.96 4.96 -13.76
C THR A 21 -23.42 5.72 -14.97
N GLU A 22 -22.41 6.55 -14.79
CA GLU A 22 -21.65 7.23 -15.84
C GLU A 22 -20.20 7.42 -15.39
N ILE A 23 -19.26 7.33 -16.33
CA ILE A 23 -17.84 7.62 -16.11
C ILE A 23 -17.34 8.55 -17.22
N ALA A 24 -16.54 9.54 -16.85
CA ALA A 24 -15.75 10.33 -17.78
C ALA A 24 -14.29 10.37 -17.32
N ILE A 25 -13.36 10.21 -18.28
CA ILE A 25 -11.92 10.25 -18.07
C ILE A 25 -11.31 11.14 -19.14
N TYR A 26 -10.56 12.15 -18.74
CA TYR A 26 -9.79 13.02 -19.62
C TYR A 26 -8.31 12.93 -19.26
N ILE A 27 -7.47 12.59 -20.24
CA ILE A 27 -6.02 12.55 -20.06
C ILE A 27 -5.46 13.92 -20.38
N PHE A 28 -4.84 14.52 -19.38
CA PHE A 28 -4.27 15.86 -19.42
C PHE A 28 -2.76 15.78 -19.20
N ASP A 29 -1.97 16.43 -20.07
CA ASP A 29 -0.51 16.34 -20.01
C ASP A 29 0.14 17.45 -19.13
N GLY A 30 -0.67 18.37 -18.63
CA GLY A 30 -0.24 19.58 -17.93
C GLY A 30 -0.59 20.87 -18.69
N ASN A 31 -0.84 20.78 -20.00
CA ASN A 31 -1.19 21.91 -20.86
C ASN A 31 -2.51 21.69 -21.60
N GLU A 32 -2.70 20.51 -22.20
CA GLU A 32 -3.87 20.17 -23.01
C GLU A 32 -4.40 18.75 -22.77
N ILE A 33 -5.62 18.51 -23.26
CA ILE A 33 -6.26 17.19 -23.23
C ILE A 33 -5.72 16.39 -24.41
N ILE A 34 -5.14 15.22 -24.15
CA ILE A 34 -4.50 14.37 -25.17
C ILE A 34 -5.26 13.07 -25.46
N ASP A 35 -6.20 12.66 -24.59
CA ASP A 35 -7.10 11.53 -24.82
C ASP A 35 -8.35 11.71 -23.94
N HIS A 36 -9.48 11.09 -24.30
CA HIS A 36 -10.68 11.08 -23.49
C HIS A 36 -11.52 9.81 -23.70
N PHE A 37 -12.36 9.52 -22.70
CA PHE A 37 -13.34 8.44 -22.74
C PHE A 37 -14.51 8.79 -21.84
N SER A 38 -15.72 8.54 -22.33
CA SER A 38 -16.92 8.60 -21.50
C SER A 38 -17.86 7.47 -21.85
N SER A 39 -18.58 6.97 -20.85
CA SER A 39 -19.58 5.93 -21.05
C SER A 39 -20.63 5.98 -19.95
N LEU A 40 -21.88 5.75 -20.33
CA LEU A 40 -22.86 5.24 -19.37
C LEU A 40 -22.43 3.84 -18.93
N VAL A 41 -22.81 3.45 -17.72
CA VAL A 41 -22.49 2.14 -17.16
C VAL A 41 -23.74 1.51 -16.61
N ASN A 42 -24.05 0.28 -16.98
CA ASN A 42 -25.14 -0.48 -16.39
C ASN A 42 -24.72 -0.93 -14.98
N PRO A 43 -25.33 -0.38 -13.91
CA PRO A 43 -24.95 -0.69 -12.53
C PRO A 43 -25.55 -2.02 -12.02
N GLU A 44 -26.31 -2.71 -12.88
CA GLU A 44 -27.07 -3.93 -12.61
C GLU A 44 -28.05 -3.79 -11.43
N ARG A 45 -28.47 -2.55 -11.15
CA ARG A 45 -29.41 -2.19 -10.08
C ARG A 45 -30.18 -0.91 -10.43
N PRO A 46 -31.33 -0.63 -9.80
CA PRO A 46 -32.06 0.60 -10.05
C PRO A 46 -31.29 1.85 -9.59
N ILE A 47 -31.34 2.92 -10.39
CA ILE A 47 -30.89 4.26 -9.96
C ILE A 47 -31.93 4.88 -9.02
N HIS A 48 -31.46 5.53 -7.94
CA HIS A 48 -32.35 6.22 -7.01
C HIS A 48 -33.03 7.42 -7.69
N TRP A 49 -34.32 7.63 -7.44
CA TRP A 49 -35.13 8.65 -8.13
C TRP A 49 -34.55 10.07 -8.03
N TYR A 50 -33.95 10.41 -6.88
CA TYR A 50 -33.32 11.71 -6.66
C TYR A 50 -32.11 11.93 -7.58
N VAL A 51 -31.28 10.90 -7.78
CA VAL A 51 -30.11 10.98 -8.66
C VAL A 51 -30.53 11.02 -10.12
N GLN A 52 -31.56 10.26 -10.50
CA GLN A 52 -32.16 10.35 -11.84
C GLN A 52 -32.68 11.77 -12.15
N LYS A 53 -33.26 12.46 -11.16
CA LYS A 53 -33.72 13.85 -11.33
C LYS A 53 -32.54 14.83 -11.48
N LEU A 54 -31.44 14.59 -10.78
CA LEU A 54 -30.26 15.46 -10.82
C LEU A 54 -29.47 15.31 -12.13
N THR A 55 -29.23 14.07 -12.55
CA THR A 55 -28.33 13.74 -13.67
C THR A 55 -29.06 13.61 -15.00
N GLY A 56 -30.38 13.42 -14.98
CA GLY A 56 -31.16 13.05 -16.15
C GLY A 56 -30.99 11.59 -16.60
N ILE A 57 -30.09 10.83 -15.96
CA ILE A 57 -29.82 9.43 -16.28
C ILE A 57 -30.93 8.55 -15.73
N ASN A 58 -31.62 7.82 -16.61
CA ASN A 58 -32.73 6.96 -16.22
C ASN A 58 -32.42 5.46 -16.41
N ASN A 59 -33.20 4.61 -15.72
CA ASN A 59 -33.04 3.15 -15.78
C ASN A 59 -33.11 2.56 -17.21
N LYS A 60 -33.80 3.20 -18.16
CA LYS A 60 -33.88 2.71 -19.55
C LYS A 60 -32.56 2.92 -20.30
N MET A 61 -31.88 4.05 -20.06
CA MET A 61 -30.55 4.32 -20.59
C MET A 61 -29.54 3.31 -20.03
N LEU A 62 -29.55 3.14 -18.71
CA LEU A 62 -28.61 2.27 -17.99
C LEU A 62 -28.73 0.80 -18.39
N ARG A 63 -29.94 0.29 -18.65
CA ARG A 63 -30.13 -1.10 -19.12
C ARG A 63 -29.44 -1.41 -20.45
N ARG A 64 -29.25 -0.40 -21.30
CA ARG A 64 -28.62 -0.53 -22.63
C ARG A 64 -27.13 -0.21 -22.61
N ALA A 65 -26.65 0.35 -21.51
CA ALA A 65 -25.25 0.70 -21.34
C ALA A 65 -24.39 -0.57 -21.12
N PRO A 66 -23.10 -0.53 -21.43
CA PRO A 66 -22.18 -1.61 -21.06
C PRO A 66 -22.10 -1.74 -19.54
N LYS A 67 -21.90 -2.96 -19.05
CA LYS A 67 -21.56 -3.23 -17.65
C LYS A 67 -20.13 -2.80 -17.37
N PHE A 68 -19.81 -2.58 -16.09
CA PHE A 68 -18.48 -2.08 -15.73
C PHE A 68 -17.34 -2.98 -16.23
N TYR A 69 -17.47 -4.30 -16.15
CA TYR A 69 -16.42 -5.22 -16.61
C TYR A 69 -16.13 -5.11 -18.12
N GLU A 70 -17.10 -4.65 -18.92
CA GLU A 70 -16.94 -4.48 -20.37
C GLU A 70 -16.08 -3.25 -20.70
N ILE A 71 -16.07 -2.25 -19.82
CA ILE A 71 -15.26 -1.02 -19.97
C ILE A 71 -13.99 -1.01 -19.09
N ALA A 72 -13.88 -1.94 -18.12
CA ALA A 72 -12.84 -1.95 -17.10
C ALA A 72 -11.42 -1.92 -17.70
N LYS A 73 -11.19 -2.67 -18.79
CA LYS A 73 -9.90 -2.68 -19.49
C LYS A 73 -9.50 -1.28 -19.98
N ARG A 74 -10.43 -0.55 -20.62
CA ARG A 74 -10.18 0.80 -21.13
C ARG A 74 -9.88 1.78 -19.99
N VAL A 75 -10.58 1.64 -18.87
CA VAL A 75 -10.32 2.45 -17.66
C VAL A 75 -8.92 2.19 -17.10
N VAL A 76 -8.47 0.93 -17.05
CA VAL A 76 -7.09 0.60 -16.63
C VAL A 76 -6.08 1.23 -17.58
N GLU A 77 -6.22 1.02 -18.89
CA GLU A 77 -5.31 1.56 -19.90
C GLU A 77 -5.17 3.07 -19.82
N MET A 78 -6.29 3.79 -19.63
CA MET A 78 -6.28 5.25 -19.54
C MET A 78 -5.69 5.79 -18.24
N THR A 79 -5.80 5.03 -17.15
CA THR A 79 -5.31 5.47 -15.82
C THR A 79 -3.92 4.94 -15.49
N GLU A 80 -3.35 4.04 -16.29
CA GLU A 80 -1.97 3.57 -16.13
C GLU A 80 -0.98 4.73 -16.25
N ASP A 81 0.08 4.71 -15.42
CA ASP A 81 1.13 5.74 -15.37
C ASP A 81 0.62 7.20 -15.28
N THR A 82 -0.57 7.41 -14.73
CA THR A 82 -1.19 8.73 -14.52
C THR A 82 -1.49 8.98 -13.05
N ILE A 83 -1.64 10.27 -12.69
CA ILE A 83 -2.22 10.68 -11.41
C ILE A 83 -3.71 10.92 -11.62
N ILE A 84 -4.56 10.26 -10.84
CA ILE A 84 -6.01 10.52 -10.86
C ILE A 84 -6.27 11.91 -10.27
N VAL A 85 -7.03 12.73 -10.96
CA VAL A 85 -7.46 14.04 -10.47
C VAL A 85 -8.98 14.08 -10.47
N ALA A 86 -9.59 14.44 -9.34
CA ALA A 86 -11.04 14.51 -9.24
C ALA A 86 -11.49 15.57 -8.24
N HIS A 87 -12.69 16.11 -8.45
CA HIS A 87 -13.28 17.11 -7.57
C HIS A 87 -14.01 16.44 -6.41
N ASN A 88 -13.29 16.24 -5.31
CA ASN A 88 -13.58 15.30 -4.23
C ASN A 88 -13.11 13.86 -4.52
N ALA A 89 -11.85 13.73 -4.95
CA ALA A 89 -11.25 12.46 -5.37
C ALA A 89 -11.45 11.26 -4.44
N ALA A 90 -11.58 11.46 -3.12
CA ALA A 90 -11.87 10.36 -2.19
C ALA A 90 -13.19 9.62 -2.49
N PHE A 91 -14.18 10.32 -3.06
CA PHE A 91 -15.45 9.74 -3.50
C PHE A 91 -15.26 8.90 -4.76
N ASP A 92 -14.85 9.50 -5.86
CA ASP A 92 -14.72 8.83 -7.16
C ASP A 92 -13.79 7.63 -7.08
N TYR A 93 -12.65 7.83 -6.40
CA TYR A 93 -11.66 6.79 -6.21
C TYR A 93 -12.22 5.59 -5.44
N ARG A 94 -12.99 5.84 -4.38
CA ARG A 94 -13.62 4.76 -3.59
C ARG A 94 -14.58 3.95 -4.45
N VAL A 95 -15.41 4.63 -5.24
CA VAL A 95 -16.42 3.98 -6.10
C VAL A 95 -15.73 3.17 -7.19
N LEU A 96 -14.74 3.77 -7.87
CA LEU A 96 -13.97 3.10 -8.91
C LEU A 96 -13.23 1.87 -8.38
N LYS A 97 -12.55 2.02 -7.24
CA LYS A 97 -11.85 0.91 -6.60
C LYS A 97 -12.80 -0.22 -6.25
N LYS A 98 -13.99 0.08 -5.74
CA LYS A 98 -15.00 -0.92 -5.40
C LYS A 98 -15.46 -1.72 -6.61
N GLU A 99 -15.63 -1.09 -7.78
CA GLU A 99 -15.99 -1.81 -8.99
C GLU A 99 -14.86 -2.75 -9.44
N PHE A 100 -13.60 -2.33 -9.35
CA PHE A 100 -12.46 -3.20 -9.64
C PHE A 100 -12.26 -4.31 -8.61
N ASP A 101 -12.50 -4.04 -7.32
CA ASP A 101 -12.45 -5.05 -6.26
C ASP A 101 -13.44 -6.19 -6.54
N ARG A 102 -14.63 -5.89 -7.09
CA ARG A 102 -15.62 -6.91 -7.53
C ARG A 102 -15.10 -7.79 -8.68
N LEU A 103 -14.22 -7.26 -9.52
CA LEU A 103 -13.56 -7.99 -10.60
C LEU A 103 -12.30 -8.73 -10.14
N GLY A 104 -11.91 -8.60 -8.87
CA GLY A 104 -10.67 -9.16 -8.35
C GLY A 104 -9.40 -8.42 -8.82
N TYR A 105 -9.55 -7.20 -9.35
CA TYR A 105 -8.43 -6.39 -9.82
C TYR A 105 -8.02 -5.36 -8.75
N PRO A 106 -6.76 -5.36 -8.26
CA PRO A 106 -6.31 -4.41 -7.26
C PRO A 106 -6.07 -3.03 -7.89
N PHE A 107 -7.10 -2.18 -7.95
CA PHE A 107 -6.99 -0.84 -8.49
C PHE A 107 -6.25 0.10 -7.53
N GLU A 108 -5.00 0.44 -7.87
CA GLU A 108 -4.13 1.33 -7.11
C GLU A 108 -3.45 2.34 -8.06
N ARG A 109 -3.89 3.60 -7.99
CA ARG A 109 -3.35 4.80 -8.64
C ARG A 109 -3.10 5.96 -7.66
N PRO A 110 -2.04 6.76 -7.80
CA PRO A 110 -1.90 8.02 -7.08
C PRO A 110 -3.05 8.97 -7.42
N SER A 111 -3.44 9.86 -6.49
CA SER A 111 -4.52 10.82 -6.74
C SER A 111 -4.28 12.22 -6.16
N LEU A 112 -4.98 13.19 -6.73
CA LEU A 112 -5.06 14.58 -6.28
C LEU A 112 -6.51 15.02 -6.16
N CYS A 113 -6.84 15.70 -5.08
CA CYS A 113 -8.17 16.21 -4.83
C CYS A 113 -8.23 17.73 -5.10
N THR A 114 -8.96 18.14 -6.15
CA THR A 114 -9.02 19.56 -6.51
C THR A 114 -9.74 20.40 -5.45
N VAL A 115 -10.61 19.81 -4.60
CA VAL A 115 -11.19 20.52 -3.44
C VAL A 115 -10.10 20.91 -2.43
N LYS A 116 -9.18 19.99 -2.11
CA LYS A 116 -8.08 20.26 -1.16
C LYS A 116 -7.13 21.29 -1.73
N LEU A 117 -6.72 21.10 -2.98
CA LEU A 117 -5.85 22.03 -3.70
C LEU A 117 -6.49 23.42 -3.80
N SER A 118 -7.78 23.50 -4.13
CA SER A 118 -8.47 24.79 -4.26
C SER A 118 -8.53 25.56 -2.95
N LYS A 119 -8.69 24.89 -1.81
CA LYS A 119 -8.67 25.56 -0.49
C LYS A 119 -7.33 26.21 -0.16
N GLU A 120 -6.24 25.60 -0.61
CA GLU A 120 -4.89 26.14 -0.43
C GLU A 120 -4.61 27.28 -1.43
N ILE A 121 -4.96 27.07 -2.70
CA ILE A 121 -4.60 27.98 -3.81
C ILE A 121 -5.55 29.18 -3.91
N PHE A 122 -6.82 28.99 -3.60
CA PHE A 122 -7.88 30.00 -3.66
C PHE A 122 -8.54 30.11 -2.29
N PRO A 123 -7.88 30.69 -1.28
CA PRO A 123 -8.46 30.81 0.06
C PRO A 123 -9.71 31.71 0.07
N ASN A 124 -10.52 31.56 1.12
CA ASN A 124 -11.68 32.43 1.43
C ASN A 124 -12.83 32.43 0.39
N LYS A 125 -13.02 31.32 -0.32
CA LYS A 125 -14.18 31.12 -1.21
C LYS A 125 -15.45 30.79 -0.43
N GLU A 126 -16.60 31.25 -0.92
CA GLU A 126 -17.92 30.99 -0.30
C GLU A 126 -18.21 29.48 -0.24
N SER A 127 -17.79 28.75 -1.28
CA SER A 127 -17.93 27.30 -1.36
C SER A 127 -16.89 26.70 -2.28
N TYR A 128 -16.45 25.49 -1.96
CA TYR A 128 -15.55 24.68 -2.79
C TYR A 128 -16.29 23.53 -3.48
N SER A 129 -17.61 23.63 -3.64
CA SER A 129 -18.34 22.76 -4.56
C SER A 129 -18.04 23.18 -6.00
N LEU A 130 -17.88 22.23 -6.91
CA LEU A 130 -17.46 22.48 -8.29
C LEU A 130 -18.25 23.62 -8.93
N GLY A 131 -19.59 23.51 -8.90
CA GLY A 131 -20.48 24.51 -9.49
C GLY A 131 -20.30 25.93 -8.94
N LYS A 132 -20.21 26.10 -7.62
CA LYS A 132 -20.03 27.43 -7.02
C LYS A 132 -18.62 27.97 -7.27
N LEU A 133 -17.61 27.12 -7.14
CA LEU A 133 -16.22 27.50 -7.33
C LEU A 133 -15.93 27.90 -8.78
N CYS A 134 -16.40 27.11 -9.75
CA CYS A 134 -16.29 27.44 -11.16
C CYS A 134 -17.00 28.75 -11.51
N LYS A 135 -18.21 28.99 -10.94
CA LYS A 135 -18.91 30.27 -11.12
C LYS A 135 -18.06 31.45 -10.63
N GLU A 136 -17.46 31.34 -9.45
CA GLU A 136 -16.63 32.41 -8.87
C GLU A 136 -15.31 32.62 -9.64
N LEU A 137 -14.74 31.53 -10.18
CA LEU A 137 -13.51 31.56 -10.98
C LEU A 137 -13.75 31.82 -12.48
N HIS A 138 -15.00 32.07 -12.89
CA HIS A 138 -15.40 32.30 -14.28
C HIS A 138 -15.06 31.11 -15.22
N ILE A 139 -15.11 29.89 -14.69
CA ILE A 139 -14.97 28.65 -15.47
C ILE A 139 -16.35 28.26 -16.01
N PRO A 140 -16.53 28.13 -17.34
CA PRO A 140 -17.79 27.69 -17.92
C PRO A 140 -18.07 26.23 -17.54
N ILE A 141 -19.31 25.95 -17.14
CA ILE A 141 -19.79 24.58 -16.94
C ILE A 141 -20.90 24.33 -17.95
N THR A 142 -20.70 23.35 -18.83
CA THR A 142 -21.71 22.79 -19.72
C THR A 142 -22.13 21.41 -19.19
N ASP A 143 -23.40 21.05 -19.33
CA ASP A 143 -23.94 19.74 -18.90
C ASP A 143 -23.60 19.37 -17.44
N ARG A 144 -23.91 20.28 -16.50
CA ARG A 144 -23.72 20.06 -15.07
C ARG A 144 -24.46 18.79 -14.61
N HIS A 145 -23.87 18.01 -13.69
CA HIS A 145 -24.40 16.72 -13.22
C HIS A 145 -24.40 15.64 -14.32
N ARG A 146 -23.47 15.79 -15.26
CA ARG A 146 -23.04 14.73 -16.18
C ARG A 146 -21.54 14.59 -16.01
N ALA A 147 -21.07 13.35 -16.02
CA ALA A 147 -19.66 13.08 -15.75
C ALA A 147 -18.73 13.85 -16.72
N THR A 148 -19.11 13.91 -17.99
CA THR A 148 -18.39 14.65 -19.03
C THR A 148 -18.26 16.15 -18.71
N GLY A 149 -19.37 16.80 -18.32
CA GLY A 149 -19.42 18.23 -18.04
C GLY A 149 -18.62 18.61 -16.80
N ASP A 150 -18.77 17.83 -15.73
CA ASP A 150 -18.08 18.08 -14.47
C ASP A 150 -16.58 17.72 -14.55
N ALA A 151 -16.20 16.70 -15.33
CA ALA A 151 -14.79 16.40 -15.60
C ALA A 151 -14.10 17.51 -16.41
N LEU A 152 -14.75 18.07 -17.45
CA LEU A 152 -14.20 19.19 -18.22
C LEU A 152 -14.01 20.45 -17.36
N ALA A 153 -15.00 20.79 -16.53
CA ALA A 153 -14.89 21.88 -15.56
C ALA A 153 -13.73 21.64 -14.57
N THR A 154 -13.51 20.38 -14.18
CA THR A 154 -12.39 19.97 -13.33
C THR A 154 -11.04 20.11 -14.05
N VAL A 155 -10.95 19.81 -15.35
CA VAL A 155 -9.73 20.07 -16.15
C VAL A 155 -9.37 21.56 -16.11
N GLU A 156 -10.34 22.44 -16.36
CA GLU A 156 -10.10 23.90 -16.36
C GLU A 156 -9.71 24.41 -14.96
N LEU A 157 -10.38 23.93 -13.91
CA LEU A 157 -9.99 24.25 -12.53
C LEU A 157 -8.56 23.79 -12.23
N PHE A 158 -8.21 22.57 -12.66
CA PHE A 158 -6.88 22.00 -12.41
C PHE A 158 -5.78 22.72 -13.20
N LYS A 159 -6.05 23.13 -14.44
CA LYS A 159 -5.17 24.03 -15.21
C LYS A 159 -4.86 25.31 -14.44
N MET A 160 -5.87 25.97 -13.87
CA MET A 160 -5.68 27.18 -13.06
C MET A 160 -4.83 26.91 -11.80
N ILE A 161 -5.02 25.75 -11.16
CA ILE A 161 -4.22 25.32 -10.01
C ILE A 161 -2.75 25.14 -10.41
N LEU A 162 -2.46 24.41 -11.49
CA LEU A 162 -1.09 24.17 -11.97
C LEU A 162 -0.38 25.46 -12.38
N ASN A 163 -1.12 26.42 -12.96
CA ASN A 163 -0.59 27.73 -13.31
C ASN A 163 -0.16 28.54 -12.08
N LYS A 164 -0.84 28.38 -10.94
CA LYS A 164 -0.47 29.03 -9.68
C LYS A 164 0.59 28.26 -8.88
N GLN A 165 0.57 26.93 -8.93
CA GLN A 165 1.52 26.07 -8.23
C GLN A 165 1.88 24.85 -9.06
N ARG A 166 3.09 24.87 -9.64
CA ARG A 166 3.58 23.80 -10.53
C ARG A 166 3.95 22.51 -9.79
N ASN A 167 4.53 22.62 -8.59
CA ASN A 167 4.93 21.44 -7.81
C ASN A 167 3.80 21.02 -6.85
N LEU A 168 3.16 19.90 -7.17
CA LEU A 168 2.09 19.29 -6.39
C LEU A 168 2.48 17.91 -5.81
N LEU A 169 3.75 17.52 -5.89
CA LEU A 169 4.20 16.17 -5.52
C LEU A 169 3.86 15.84 -4.06
N ASP A 170 4.02 16.79 -3.14
CA ASP A 170 3.71 16.62 -1.71
C ASP A 170 2.21 16.58 -1.39
N ARG A 171 1.35 16.74 -2.40
CA ARG A 171 -0.12 16.66 -2.28
C ARG A 171 -0.68 15.40 -2.89
N ILE A 172 0.14 14.60 -3.56
CA ILE A 172 -0.27 13.33 -4.15
C ILE A 172 -0.63 12.37 -3.02
N GLU A 173 -1.88 11.93 -3.03
CA GLU A 173 -2.37 10.86 -2.17
C GLU A 173 -2.04 9.52 -2.82
N MET A 174 -1.23 8.71 -2.14
CA MET A 174 -0.92 7.37 -2.61
C MET A 174 -1.97 6.37 -2.12
N PRO A 175 -2.43 5.44 -2.98
CA PRO A 175 -3.39 4.41 -2.61
C PRO A 175 -2.84 3.53 -1.49
N GLY A 176 -3.71 3.24 -0.53
CA GLY A 176 -3.31 2.49 0.66
C GLY A 176 -2.52 3.30 1.68
N ILE A 177 -2.44 4.63 1.56
CA ILE A 177 -1.99 5.55 2.61
C ILE A 177 -3.20 6.34 3.11
N LYS A 178 -3.80 5.95 4.25
CA LYS A 178 -4.84 6.77 4.89
C LYS A 178 -4.18 7.93 5.65
N PRO A 179 -4.77 9.14 5.65
CA PRO A 179 -4.30 10.23 6.50
C PRO A 179 -4.38 9.78 7.94
N VAL A 180 -3.23 9.76 8.61
CA VAL A 180 -3.18 9.24 9.95
C VAL A 180 -3.75 10.29 10.91
N LYS A 181 -4.73 9.88 11.73
CA LYS A 181 -5.29 10.73 12.79
C LYS A 181 -4.16 11.18 13.72
N LYS A 182 -3.92 12.49 13.79
CA LYS A 182 -3.10 13.22 14.77
C LYS A 182 -1.82 12.46 15.19
N ILE A 183 -1.02 11.99 14.24
CA ILE A 183 0.36 11.59 14.53
C ILE A 183 1.14 12.87 14.86
N ARG A 184 2.04 12.79 15.83
CA ARG A 184 3.13 13.74 15.99
C ARG A 184 3.86 13.97 14.64
N LYS A 185 4.17 15.23 14.31
CA LYS A 185 4.73 15.61 13.00
C LYS A 185 6.08 14.98 12.70
N ASP A 186 6.91 14.79 13.73
CA ASP A 186 8.20 14.08 13.68
C ASP A 186 8.04 12.67 13.11
N ILE A 187 7.08 11.89 13.62
CA ILE A 187 6.82 10.53 13.13
C ILE A 187 6.31 10.51 11.69
N VAL A 188 5.49 11.49 11.28
CA VAL A 188 5.06 11.59 9.87
C VAL A 188 6.27 11.78 8.96
N GLN A 189 7.20 12.66 9.36
CA GLN A 189 8.44 12.87 8.61
C GLN A 189 9.28 11.59 8.57
N THR A 190 9.49 10.93 9.72
CA THR A 190 10.18 9.64 9.79
C THR A 190 9.58 8.62 8.84
N ILE A 191 8.26 8.46 8.82
CA ILE A 191 7.56 7.52 7.92
C ILE A 191 7.79 7.86 6.44
N ASN A 192 7.82 9.14 6.09
CA ASN A 192 8.08 9.58 4.73
C ASN A 192 9.51 9.26 4.27
N ASP A 193 10.47 9.35 5.19
CA ASP A 193 11.89 9.11 4.94
C ASP A 193 12.28 7.61 4.93
N LEU A 194 11.39 6.72 5.39
CA LEU A 194 11.65 5.29 5.37
C LEU A 194 11.83 4.75 3.94
N PRO A 195 12.81 3.87 3.68
CA PRO A 195 13.04 3.33 2.35
C PRO A 195 11.97 2.29 1.96
N PRO A 196 11.58 2.20 0.68
CA PRO A 196 10.71 1.14 0.16
C PRO A 196 11.48 -0.17 -0.07
N LYS A 197 12.39 -0.54 0.84
CA LYS A 197 13.26 -1.73 0.75
C LYS A 197 12.80 -2.85 1.69
N LYS A 198 13.31 -4.06 1.48
CA LYS A 198 13.11 -5.20 2.39
C LYS A 198 13.97 -5.04 3.64
N GLY A 199 13.54 -5.62 4.75
CA GLY A 199 14.31 -5.61 5.98
C GLY A 199 13.52 -5.91 7.23
N VAL A 200 14.06 -5.46 8.36
CA VAL A 200 13.45 -5.57 9.69
C VAL A 200 13.20 -4.16 10.21
N VAL A 201 12.05 -3.96 10.87
CA VAL A 201 11.68 -2.68 11.47
C VAL A 201 11.55 -2.87 12.97
N TYR A 202 12.16 -1.94 13.72
CA TYR A 202 12.20 -1.89 15.17
C TYR A 202 11.40 -0.68 15.64
N PHE A 203 10.63 -0.88 16.70
CA PHE A 203 9.77 0.14 17.30
C PHE A 203 10.18 0.32 18.74
N TYR A 204 10.58 1.54 19.11
CA TYR A 204 11.00 1.87 20.47
C TYR A 204 10.04 2.85 21.12
N ASN A 205 9.86 2.72 22.43
CA ASN A 205 9.11 3.69 23.21
C ASN A 205 9.99 4.89 23.61
N LYS A 206 9.41 5.83 24.37
CA LYS A 206 10.10 7.05 24.83
C LYS A 206 11.24 6.80 25.84
N TYR A 207 11.42 5.56 26.28
CA TYR A 207 12.48 5.11 27.17
C TYR A 207 13.50 4.23 26.44
N ASP A 208 13.51 4.26 25.10
CA ASP A 208 14.37 3.45 24.23
C ASP A 208 14.22 1.93 24.41
N GLN A 209 13.08 1.49 24.93
CA GLN A 209 12.76 0.06 25.06
C GLN A 209 12.13 -0.46 23.77
N LEU A 210 12.61 -1.61 23.28
CA LEU A 210 12.05 -2.28 22.10
C LEU A 210 10.63 -2.79 22.43
N ILE A 211 9.62 -2.16 21.84
CA ILE A 211 8.20 -2.52 22.03
C ILE A 211 7.64 -3.34 20.87
N GLY A 212 8.32 -3.37 19.72
CA GLY A 212 7.90 -4.16 18.57
C GLY A 212 9.03 -4.40 17.57
N ILE A 213 9.03 -5.56 16.93
CA ILE A 213 9.90 -5.87 15.79
C ILE A 213 9.11 -6.59 14.69
N GLN A 214 9.32 -6.20 13.43
CA GLN A 214 8.59 -6.81 12.31
C GLN A 214 9.45 -6.95 11.05
N ALA A 215 9.48 -8.17 10.49
CA ALA A 215 10.00 -8.42 9.15
C ALA A 215 9.11 -7.75 8.08
N ALA A 216 9.73 -7.06 7.13
CA ALA A 216 9.05 -6.27 6.12
C ALA A 216 9.61 -6.57 4.72
N ARG A 217 8.71 -6.88 3.76
CA ARG A 217 9.05 -6.89 2.33
C ARG A 217 9.22 -5.48 1.76
N ASN A 218 8.64 -4.50 2.45
CA ASN A 218 8.74 -3.08 2.17
C ASN A 218 8.58 -2.35 3.50
N ILE A 219 9.67 -1.77 4.01
CA ILE A 219 9.75 -1.11 5.32
C ILE A 219 8.72 0.03 5.40
N LYS A 220 8.75 0.96 4.44
CA LYS A 220 7.80 2.09 4.38
C LYS A 220 6.33 1.63 4.42
N LYS A 221 5.95 0.66 3.58
CA LYS A 221 4.57 0.11 3.55
C LYS A 221 4.21 -0.58 4.86
N LYS A 222 5.15 -1.31 5.48
CA LYS A 222 4.91 -1.99 6.76
C LYS A 222 4.59 -0.99 7.87
N VAL A 223 5.38 0.07 7.98
CA VAL A 223 5.19 1.11 9.00
C VAL A 223 3.91 1.89 8.72
N ASN A 224 3.66 2.31 7.49
CA ASN A 224 2.39 2.96 7.12
C ASN A 224 1.18 2.14 7.55
N ASN A 225 1.19 0.83 7.32
CA ASN A 225 0.11 -0.07 7.72
C ASN A 225 -0.14 -0.13 9.24
N ILE A 226 0.85 0.17 10.08
CA ILE A 226 0.64 0.26 11.54
C ILE A 226 -0.23 1.45 11.85
N TYR A 227 0.04 2.60 11.23
CA TYR A 227 -0.67 3.86 11.45
C TYR A 227 -2.02 3.97 10.71
N ILE A 228 -2.25 3.12 9.71
CA ILE A 228 -3.55 3.01 9.02
C ILE A 228 -4.60 2.25 9.84
N LYS A 229 -4.16 1.30 10.68
CA LYS A 229 -5.04 0.46 11.47
C LYS A 229 -5.64 1.25 12.64
N ASP A 230 -6.92 1.04 12.90
CA ASP A 230 -7.71 1.73 13.93
C ASP A 230 -8.22 0.79 15.04
N ASN A 231 -7.79 -0.48 15.05
CA ASN A 231 -8.12 -1.39 16.13
C ASN A 231 -7.34 -1.05 17.43
N PRO A 232 -7.86 -1.41 18.62
CA PRO A 232 -7.26 -1.01 19.90
C PRO A 232 -5.78 -1.33 20.06
N LYS A 233 -5.33 -2.51 19.61
CA LYS A 233 -3.91 -2.91 19.69
C LYS A 233 -3.01 -2.06 18.80
N ALA A 234 -3.49 -1.71 17.61
CA ALA A 234 -2.76 -0.83 16.70
C ALA A 234 -2.68 0.59 17.28
N LEU A 235 -3.78 1.11 17.84
CA LEU A 235 -3.79 2.42 18.49
C LEU A 235 -2.88 2.48 19.71
N ASP A 236 -2.81 1.41 20.51
CA ASP A 236 -1.90 1.32 21.66
C ASP A 236 -0.43 1.31 21.22
N LEU A 237 -0.07 0.47 20.23
CA LEU A 237 1.25 0.50 19.61
C LEU A 237 1.60 1.90 19.09
N GLN A 238 0.71 2.53 18.31
CA GLN A 238 0.93 3.87 17.74
C GLN A 238 1.22 4.93 18.81
N ARG A 239 0.55 4.86 19.97
CA ARG A 239 0.75 5.78 21.10
C ARG A 239 2.10 5.58 21.77
N GLN A 240 2.59 4.34 21.79
CA GLN A 240 3.84 3.99 22.47
C GLN A 240 5.07 4.20 21.58
N ILE A 241 4.94 4.17 20.25
CA ILE A 241 6.06 4.40 19.33
C ILE A 241 6.60 5.82 19.50
N ASN A 242 7.83 5.89 20.01
CA ASN A 242 8.63 7.10 20.03
C ASN A 242 9.61 7.18 18.86
N THR A 243 10.30 6.08 18.58
CA THR A 243 11.36 5.99 17.56
C THR A 243 11.10 4.77 16.67
N ILE A 244 11.35 4.94 15.37
CA ILE A 244 11.25 3.88 14.36
C ILE A 244 12.64 3.70 13.77
N ASP A 245 13.20 2.51 13.96
CA ASP A 245 14.49 2.14 13.39
C ASP A 245 14.32 0.97 12.42
N TYR A 246 15.29 0.76 11.55
CA TYR A 246 15.22 -0.31 10.55
C TYR A 246 16.59 -0.78 10.09
N GLU A 247 16.59 -2.00 9.58
CA GLU A 247 17.76 -2.63 8.99
C GLU A 247 17.37 -3.16 7.61
N ILE A 248 18.10 -2.75 6.56
CA ILE A 248 17.84 -3.22 5.19
C ILE A 248 18.44 -4.61 5.02
N ILE A 249 17.58 -5.60 4.79
CA ILE A 249 17.99 -7.00 4.58
C ILE A 249 17.22 -7.53 3.38
N GLN A 250 17.94 -8.05 2.39
CA GLN A 250 17.34 -8.48 1.13
C GLN A 250 16.69 -9.86 1.23
N GLY A 251 17.21 -10.74 2.08
CA GLY A 251 16.71 -12.08 2.35
C GLY A 251 15.44 -12.05 3.22
N ASN A 252 14.33 -12.57 2.70
CA ASN A 252 13.05 -12.52 3.42
C ASN A 252 12.99 -13.53 4.58
N LEU A 253 13.62 -14.70 4.43
CA LEU A 253 13.62 -15.72 5.47
C LEU A 253 14.39 -15.21 6.69
N ILE A 254 15.62 -14.73 6.48
CA ILE A 254 16.47 -14.23 7.56
C ILE A 254 15.80 -13.09 8.33
N SER A 255 15.12 -12.15 7.65
CA SER A 255 14.38 -11.09 8.35
C SER A 255 13.29 -11.63 9.28
N LYS A 256 12.61 -12.72 8.90
CA LYS A 256 11.63 -13.38 9.78
C LYS A 256 12.30 -14.08 10.96
N VAL A 257 13.45 -14.70 10.72
CA VAL A 257 14.26 -15.36 11.77
C VAL A 257 14.74 -14.33 12.79
N ILE A 258 15.29 -13.19 12.36
CA ILE A 258 15.69 -12.08 13.22
C ILE A 258 14.51 -11.54 14.03
N ALA A 259 13.39 -11.24 13.36
CA ALA A 259 12.19 -10.76 14.04
C ALA A 259 11.67 -11.76 15.09
N TRP A 260 11.82 -13.06 14.83
CA TRP A 260 11.48 -14.11 15.80
C TRP A 260 12.49 -14.17 16.95
N HIS A 261 13.79 -14.14 16.68
CA HIS A 261 14.83 -14.21 17.71
C HIS A 261 14.70 -13.08 18.74
N TYR A 262 14.60 -11.84 18.29
CA TYR A 262 14.41 -10.67 19.17
C TYR A 262 13.09 -10.72 19.93
N ARG A 263 12.05 -11.33 19.36
CA ARG A 263 10.80 -11.54 20.07
C ARG A 263 11.01 -12.38 21.34
N PHE A 264 11.81 -13.44 21.25
CA PHE A 264 12.05 -14.33 22.38
C PHE A 264 13.04 -13.73 23.38
N LYS A 265 14.09 -13.07 22.87
CA LYS A 265 15.14 -12.47 23.70
C LYS A 265 14.65 -11.23 24.48
N GLU A 266 13.94 -10.31 23.81
CA GLU A 266 13.58 -9.01 24.37
C GLU A 266 12.09 -8.91 24.77
N ASN A 267 11.28 -9.91 24.41
CA ASN A 267 9.83 -9.95 24.63
C ASN A 267 9.03 -8.66 24.31
N PRO A 268 9.23 -8.02 23.15
CA PRO A 268 8.49 -6.83 22.74
C PRO A 268 6.97 -7.08 22.64
N VAL A 269 6.21 -6.25 23.39
CA VAL A 269 4.76 -6.36 23.60
C VAL A 269 3.94 -6.45 22.30
N PHE A 270 4.34 -5.72 21.26
CA PHE A 270 3.57 -5.55 20.02
C PHE A 270 4.11 -6.33 18.83
N THR A 271 5.00 -7.27 19.06
CA THR A 271 5.43 -8.16 17.99
C THR A 271 4.29 -9.14 17.68
N PRO A 272 3.91 -9.36 16.40
CA PRO A 272 2.89 -10.36 16.06
C PRO A 272 3.34 -11.78 16.42
N CYS A 273 2.42 -12.60 16.93
CA CYS A 273 2.63 -14.04 17.17
C CYS A 273 1.43 -14.85 16.70
N THR A 274 1.68 -16.03 16.15
CA THR A 274 0.66 -17.06 15.99
C THR A 274 0.43 -17.76 17.33
N LYS A 275 -0.79 -17.68 17.87
CA LYS A 275 -1.18 -18.31 19.15
C LYS A 275 -1.35 -19.84 19.10
N ARG A 276 -0.99 -20.50 18.00
CA ARG A 276 -1.12 -21.97 17.90
C ARG A 276 -0.07 -22.64 18.77
N ARG A 277 -0.50 -23.63 19.55
CA ARG A 277 0.41 -24.59 20.18
C ARG A 277 1.04 -25.41 19.04
N LEU A 278 2.37 -25.43 18.99
CA LEU A 278 3.14 -26.14 17.98
C LEU A 278 3.96 -27.23 18.68
N ASN A 279 3.98 -28.43 18.10
CA ASN A 279 4.81 -29.53 18.59
C ASN A 279 6.10 -29.60 17.75
N PHE A 280 7.20 -30.04 18.36
CA PHE A 280 8.48 -30.20 17.66
C PHE A 280 8.43 -31.27 16.56
N GLU A 281 7.68 -32.36 16.80
CA GLU A 281 7.58 -33.51 15.89
C GLU A 281 6.93 -33.17 14.55
N ASP A 282 6.03 -32.18 14.54
CA ASP A 282 5.36 -31.69 13.33
C ASP A 282 6.28 -30.86 12.41
N HIS A 283 7.49 -30.55 12.89
CA HIS A 283 8.40 -29.60 12.26
C HIS A 283 9.80 -30.18 12.10
N GLN A 284 9.92 -31.32 11.43
CA GLN A 284 11.19 -31.88 10.99
C GLN A 284 11.65 -31.33 9.63
N PHE A 285 12.96 -31.09 9.47
CA PHE A 285 13.53 -30.69 8.18
C PHE A 285 13.83 -31.92 7.33
N SER A 286 13.88 -31.71 6.00
CA SER A 286 14.18 -32.77 5.03
C SER A 286 15.62 -33.28 5.09
N ASN A 287 16.54 -32.51 5.67
CA ASN A 287 17.94 -32.89 5.88
C ASN A 287 18.30 -32.64 7.33
N ASN A 288 19.06 -33.54 7.94
CA ASN A 288 19.47 -33.44 9.35
C ASN A 288 20.33 -32.20 9.62
N SER A 289 21.30 -31.91 8.74
CA SER A 289 22.21 -30.78 8.86
C SER A 289 22.32 -30.04 7.53
N MET A 290 22.15 -28.72 7.55
CA MET A 290 22.23 -27.88 6.36
C MET A 290 22.48 -26.41 6.68
N ILE A 291 23.07 -25.70 5.71
CA ILE A 291 23.17 -24.24 5.70
C ILE A 291 22.19 -23.70 4.65
N LEU A 292 21.30 -22.83 5.09
CA LEU A 292 20.39 -22.09 4.22
C LEU A 292 21.05 -20.76 3.85
N VAL A 293 21.17 -20.46 2.55
CA VAL A 293 21.88 -19.30 2.03
C VAL A 293 20.92 -18.41 1.24
N ASP A 294 20.86 -17.12 1.59
CA ASP A 294 20.13 -16.10 0.85
C ASP A 294 20.91 -14.78 0.85
N LYS A 295 20.31 -13.71 0.33
CA LYS A 295 20.90 -12.37 0.28
C LYS A 295 21.04 -11.76 1.68
N GLY A 296 22.15 -11.05 1.92
CA GLY A 296 22.41 -10.25 3.12
C GLY A 296 21.85 -8.83 3.04
N HIS A 297 22.55 -7.88 3.64
CA HIS A 297 22.22 -6.45 3.65
C HIS A 297 22.44 -5.81 2.29
N HIS A 298 23.61 -6.06 1.69
CA HIS A 298 24.03 -5.49 0.41
C HIS A 298 24.43 -6.56 -0.61
N THR A 299 24.72 -6.12 -1.83
CA THR A 299 25.29 -6.98 -2.88
C THR A 299 26.66 -7.48 -2.42
N GLY A 300 26.92 -8.78 -2.54
CA GLY A 300 28.15 -9.41 -2.06
C GLY A 300 28.02 -10.10 -0.70
N GLU A 301 27.10 -9.66 0.15
CA GLU A 301 26.87 -10.31 1.42
C GLU A 301 25.76 -11.37 1.33
N LYS A 302 25.96 -12.50 2.02
CA LYS A 302 25.01 -13.61 2.15
C LYS A 302 24.53 -13.73 3.59
N SER A 303 23.24 -14.02 3.75
CA SER A 303 22.69 -14.45 5.02
C SER A 303 22.73 -15.97 5.09
N LEU A 304 23.20 -16.49 6.23
CA LEU A 304 23.25 -17.91 6.54
C LEU A 304 22.32 -18.23 7.70
N ILE A 305 21.58 -19.33 7.60
CA ILE A 305 20.91 -19.96 8.74
C ILE A 305 21.44 -21.39 8.84
N TYR A 306 22.01 -21.72 9.99
CA TYR A 306 22.61 -23.04 10.23
C TYR A 306 21.65 -23.94 10.97
N ILE A 307 21.44 -25.13 10.43
CA ILE A 307 20.63 -26.19 11.02
C ILE A 307 21.52 -27.41 11.20
N GLU A 308 21.53 -27.97 12.40
CA GLU A 308 22.32 -29.15 12.74
C GLU A 308 21.49 -30.12 13.57
N ASN A 309 21.49 -31.39 13.19
CA ASN A 309 20.73 -32.45 13.86
C ASN A 309 19.26 -32.03 14.10
N GLN A 310 18.61 -31.50 13.06
CA GLN A 310 17.24 -30.98 13.04
C GLN A 310 17.00 -29.72 13.90
N LYS A 311 18.03 -29.13 14.52
CA LYS A 311 17.91 -27.94 15.37
C LYS A 311 18.42 -26.69 14.65
N VAL A 312 17.70 -25.58 14.77
CA VAL A 312 18.20 -24.28 14.31
C VAL A 312 19.25 -23.79 15.30
N ILE A 313 20.50 -23.68 14.86
CA ILE A 313 21.62 -23.30 15.72
C ILE A 313 21.80 -21.79 15.79
N GLY A 314 21.65 -21.12 14.65
CA GLY A 314 21.88 -19.69 14.58
C GLY A 314 21.84 -19.15 13.16
N TYR A 315 22.12 -17.85 13.04
CA TYR A 315 22.19 -17.15 11.77
C TYR A 315 23.36 -16.17 11.74
N GLY A 316 23.77 -15.76 10.55
CA GLY A 316 24.80 -14.74 10.41
C GLY A 316 24.87 -14.16 9.01
N PHE A 317 25.75 -13.19 8.83
CA PHE A 317 25.99 -12.52 7.56
C PHE A 317 27.47 -12.65 7.19
N PHE A 318 27.72 -13.01 5.92
CA PHE A 318 29.03 -13.44 5.45
C PHE A 318 29.29 -12.93 4.02
N GLU A 319 30.51 -12.47 3.76
CA GLU A 319 30.96 -12.07 2.42
C GLU A 319 31.18 -13.27 1.50
N LEU A 320 31.07 -13.07 0.17
CA LEU A 320 31.05 -14.10 -0.90
C LEU A 320 32.02 -15.29 -0.75
N GLU A 321 33.19 -15.10 -0.12
CA GLU A 321 34.25 -16.11 0.03
C GLU A 321 34.04 -17.12 1.18
N TRP A 322 32.97 -16.98 1.95
CA TRP A 322 32.68 -17.82 3.12
C TRP A 322 32.59 -19.32 2.85
N GLN A 323 32.37 -19.73 1.59
CA GLN A 323 32.27 -21.14 1.21
C GLN A 323 33.57 -21.92 1.38
N ASN A 324 34.70 -21.23 1.50
CA ASN A 324 36.01 -21.83 1.76
C ASN A 324 36.33 -21.96 3.27
N GLU A 325 35.47 -21.41 4.15
CA GLU A 325 35.65 -21.48 5.59
C GLU A 325 35.23 -22.85 6.13
N ALA A 326 35.99 -23.37 7.10
CA ALA A 326 35.60 -24.56 7.85
C ALA A 326 34.27 -24.32 8.61
N ILE A 327 33.43 -25.35 8.70
CA ILE A 327 32.11 -25.27 9.36
C ILE A 327 32.20 -24.72 10.79
N ASP A 328 33.23 -25.11 11.54
CA ASP A 328 33.43 -24.63 12.91
C ASP A 328 33.73 -23.12 12.98
N VAL A 329 34.39 -22.57 11.96
CA VAL A 329 34.61 -21.11 11.85
C VAL A 329 33.28 -20.39 11.59
N ILE A 330 32.45 -20.94 10.71
CA ILE A 330 31.11 -20.40 10.44
C ILE A 330 30.28 -20.41 11.73
N LYS A 331 30.23 -21.55 12.45
CA LYS A 331 29.48 -21.70 13.71
C LYS A 331 29.85 -20.64 14.75
N ASN A 332 31.14 -20.36 14.93
CA ASN A 332 31.63 -19.39 15.91
C ASN A 332 31.24 -17.94 15.59
N ARG A 333 30.87 -17.64 14.35
CA ARG A 333 30.45 -16.30 13.89
C ARG A 333 28.94 -16.12 13.82
N LEU A 334 28.16 -17.18 14.05
CA LEU A 334 26.71 -17.08 14.06
C LEU A 334 26.22 -16.36 15.32
N THR A 335 25.17 -15.58 15.16
CA THR A 335 24.30 -15.20 16.27
C THR A 335 23.51 -16.45 16.69
N PRO A 336 23.71 -16.97 17.91
CA PRO A 336 23.04 -18.18 18.37
C PRO A 336 21.54 -17.95 18.53
N ILE A 337 20.75 -18.97 18.21
CA ILE A 337 19.30 -18.97 18.39
C ILE A 337 18.90 -20.18 19.23
N ASP A 338 18.00 -19.97 20.18
CA ASP A 338 17.30 -21.06 20.86
C ASP A 338 16.33 -21.75 19.91
N ASP A 339 16.58 -23.02 19.61
CA ASP A 339 15.73 -23.82 18.76
C ASP A 339 14.32 -23.98 19.36
N HIS A 340 13.29 -23.80 18.52
CA HIS A 340 11.91 -23.75 18.96
C HIS A 340 10.94 -24.13 17.82
N PRO A 341 9.76 -24.73 18.08
CA PRO A 341 8.85 -25.17 17.02
C PRO A 341 8.43 -24.04 16.08
N SER A 342 8.22 -22.84 16.62
CA SER A 342 7.88 -21.65 15.84
C SER A 342 8.95 -21.25 14.83
N ILE A 343 10.25 -21.31 15.17
CA ILE A 343 11.31 -20.94 14.22
C ILE A 343 11.48 -22.01 13.14
N ARG A 344 11.38 -23.29 13.52
CA ARG A 344 11.38 -24.41 12.57
C ARG A 344 10.23 -24.29 11.57
N LYS A 345 9.02 -23.99 12.07
CA LYS A 345 7.85 -23.74 11.23
C LYS A 345 8.05 -22.55 10.29
N ILE A 346 8.63 -21.44 10.76
CA ILE A 346 8.92 -20.27 9.91
C ILE A 346 9.81 -20.66 8.73
N ILE A 347 10.83 -21.49 9.00
CA ILE A 347 11.77 -21.97 7.98
C ILE A 347 11.07 -22.93 7.01
N GLN A 348 10.34 -23.94 7.50
CA GLN A 348 9.61 -24.89 6.66
C GLN A 348 8.56 -24.23 5.77
N ASP A 349 7.66 -23.43 6.37
CA ASP A 349 6.63 -22.71 5.63
C ASP A 349 7.24 -21.78 4.56
N TYR A 350 8.51 -21.36 4.74
CA TYR A 350 9.24 -20.59 3.74
C TYR A 350 9.80 -21.49 2.63
N LEU A 351 10.49 -22.58 2.99
CA LEU A 351 11.07 -23.53 2.04
C LEU A 351 10.02 -24.18 1.14
N ASP A 352 8.82 -24.43 1.64
CA ASP A 352 7.70 -24.98 0.86
C ASP A 352 7.19 -24.01 -0.22
N LYS A 353 7.38 -22.70 -0.02
CA LYS A 353 6.76 -21.65 -0.84
C LYS A 353 7.75 -20.85 -1.67
N TYR A 354 9.01 -20.81 -1.27
CA TYR A 354 10.02 -19.93 -1.82
C TYR A 354 11.34 -20.65 -1.98
N ARG A 355 12.08 -20.26 -3.03
CA ARG A 355 13.45 -20.73 -3.25
C ARG A 355 14.44 -19.80 -2.56
N LEU A 356 15.45 -20.41 -1.95
CA LEU A 356 16.66 -19.72 -1.48
C LEU A 356 17.69 -19.65 -2.61
N GLU A 357 18.74 -18.85 -2.43
CA GLU A 357 19.83 -18.82 -3.41
C GLU A 357 20.61 -20.14 -3.41
N LYS A 358 20.87 -20.71 -2.23
CA LYS A 358 21.53 -22.00 -2.10
C LYS A 358 21.08 -22.71 -0.83
N ILE A 359 21.05 -24.04 -0.88
CA ILE A 359 20.90 -24.91 0.29
C ILE A 359 22.11 -25.84 0.25
N ILE A 360 22.98 -25.75 1.25
CA ILE A 360 24.16 -26.62 1.38
C ILE A 360 23.79 -27.71 2.37
N ARG A 361 23.75 -28.95 1.90
CA ARG A 361 23.54 -30.13 2.75
C ARG A 361 24.89 -30.51 3.33
N ILE A 362 24.90 -30.77 4.63
CA ILE A 362 26.09 -31.25 5.32
C ILE A 362 25.81 -32.71 5.64
N ASP A 363 26.39 -33.58 4.82
CA ASP A 363 26.40 -35.00 5.12
C ASP A 363 27.26 -35.21 6.37
N GLN A 364 26.79 -36.09 7.26
CA GLN A 364 27.47 -36.40 8.52
C GLN A 364 28.81 -37.08 8.29
#